data_AF-A0A5E4JQY5-F1
#
_entry.id   AF-A0A5E4JQY5-F1
#
_cell.length_a   1.000
_cell.length_b   1.000
_cell.length_c   1.000
_cell.angle_alpha   90.00
_cell.angle_beta   90.00
_cell.angle_gamma   90.00
#
_symmetry.space_group_name_H-M   'P 1'
#
loop_
_entity.id
_entity.type
_entity.pdbx_description
1 polymer ?
#
loop_
_entity_poly.entity_id
_entity_poly.type
_entity_poly.pdbx_seq_one_letter_code
_entity_poly.pdbx_strand_id
1 'polypeptide(L)'
;MFTEKEAVWILISIIIFEFIVLFPIPENFNVLLILVPIIIIFVNVISKKIASEFFNIKIEHKSWEVQRFGWYHRSKLKKPFPFGLVFPVIIAILSLGTIKPLTLMQFDYENMPEKRMLKERGLKRKSEINDSDIGFTAFWGFASLLVLSLIAALLKFPELATYSIFYGAWNLVPYGNLDGSKLFFGSIMSWITTVILYLIALALIVILYLS
;
A
#
# COMPACT_ATOMS: atom_id res chain seq x y z
N MET A 1 -1.09 13.38 11.97
CA MET A 1 -0.48 12.88 13.23
C MET A 1 -0.67 11.35 13.30
N PHE A 2 0.35 10.60 13.71
CA PHE A 2 0.28 9.13 13.85
C PHE A 2 -0.31 8.76 15.20
N THR A 3 -1.18 7.74 15.23
CA THR A 3 -1.64 7.15 16.50
C THR A 3 -0.65 6.10 16.97
N GLU A 4 -0.60 5.82 18.28
CA GLU A 4 0.27 4.77 18.84
C GLU A 4 0.00 3.40 18.20
N LYS A 5 -1.29 3.07 18.01
CA LYS A 5 -1.71 1.82 17.35
C LYS A 5 -1.24 1.75 15.90
N GLU A 6 -1.31 2.85 15.17
CA GLU A 6 -0.84 2.94 13.78
C GLU A 6 0.67 2.74 13.70
N ALA A 7 1.44 3.35 14.63
CA ALA A 7 2.89 3.16 14.69
C ALA A 7 3.29 1.70 14.94
N VAL A 8 2.57 1.00 15.83
CA VAL A 8 2.77 -0.44 16.07
C VAL A 8 2.51 -1.25 14.79
N TRP A 9 1.43 -0.96 14.06
CA TRP A 9 1.14 -1.65 12.79
C TRP A 9 2.18 -1.39 11.71
N ILE A 10 2.69 -0.16 11.61
CA ILE A 10 3.79 0.19 10.71
C ILE A 10 5.03 -0.63 11.07
N LEU A 11 5.41 -0.68 12.35
CA LEU A 11 6.58 -1.42 12.81
C LEU A 11 6.47 -2.92 12.51
N ILE A 12 5.33 -3.53 12.82
CA ILE A 12 5.08 -4.95 12.53
C ILE A 12 5.17 -5.20 11.02
N SER A 13 4.61 -4.31 10.20
CA SER A 13 4.65 -4.45 8.74
C SER A 13 6.08 -4.34 8.19
N ILE A 14 6.92 -3.47 8.76
CA ILE A 14 8.34 -3.38 8.41
C ILE A 14 9.06 -4.70 8.70
N ILE A 15 8.87 -5.26 9.90
CA ILE A 15 9.52 -6.51 10.31
C ILE A 15 9.10 -7.68 9.38
N ILE A 16 7.82 -7.77 9.04
CA ILE A 16 7.32 -8.83 8.15
C ILE A 16 7.83 -8.63 6.72
N PHE A 17 7.84 -7.40 6.23
CA PHE A 17 8.39 -7.11 4.91
C PHE A 17 9.88 -7.47 4.85
N GLU A 18 10.66 -7.08 5.86
CA GLU A 18 12.07 -7.45 5.97
C GLU A 18 12.26 -8.97 5.94
N PHE A 19 11.47 -9.71 6.72
CA PHE A 19 11.49 -11.17 6.69
C PHE A 19 11.23 -11.73 5.27
N ILE A 20 10.22 -11.21 4.56
CA ILE A 20 9.88 -11.68 3.20
C ILE A 20 10.99 -11.36 2.20
N VAL A 21 11.61 -10.17 2.31
CA VAL A 21 12.72 -9.76 1.45
C VAL A 21 13.92 -10.69 1.66
N LEU A 22 14.24 -10.99 2.91
CA LEU A 22 15.39 -11.80 3.31
C LEU A 22 15.16 -13.31 3.23
N PHE A 23 13.96 -13.79 2.93
CA PHE A 23 13.65 -15.23 2.87
C PHE A 23 13.55 -15.75 1.43
N PRO A 24 14.31 -16.81 1.06
CA PRO A 24 15.49 -17.36 1.76
C PRO A 24 16.65 -16.35 1.72
N ILE A 25 17.64 -16.53 2.61
CA ILE A 25 18.78 -15.61 2.71
C ILE A 25 19.45 -15.48 1.34
N PRO A 26 19.45 -14.28 0.74
CA PRO A 26 20.02 -14.09 -0.58
C PRO A 26 21.54 -14.30 -0.52
N GLU A 27 22.11 -14.93 -1.55
CA GLU A 27 23.56 -15.20 -1.64
C GLU A 27 24.40 -13.92 -1.53
N ASN A 28 23.91 -12.82 -2.10
CA ASN A 28 24.52 -11.50 -2.04
C ASN A 28 23.86 -10.61 -0.97
N PHE A 29 23.89 -11.04 0.29
CA PHE A 29 23.34 -10.25 1.38
C PHE A 29 24.08 -8.91 1.52
N ASN A 30 23.33 -7.81 1.40
CA ASN A 30 23.79 -6.45 1.63
C ASN A 30 23.02 -5.85 2.80
N VAL A 31 23.73 -5.27 3.77
CA VAL A 31 23.13 -4.61 4.95
C VAL A 31 22.14 -3.51 4.55
N LEU A 32 22.33 -2.88 3.38
CA LEU A 32 21.40 -1.88 2.84
C LEU A 32 20.00 -2.43 2.55
N LEU A 33 19.83 -3.74 2.39
CA LEU A 33 18.52 -4.39 2.20
C LEU A 33 17.57 -4.16 3.37
N ILE A 34 18.11 -4.01 4.59
CA ILE A 34 17.33 -3.74 5.82
C ILE A 34 16.60 -2.39 5.71
N LEU A 35 17.19 -1.42 4.99
CA LEU A 35 16.59 -0.10 4.82
C LEU A 35 15.44 -0.09 3.80
N VAL A 36 15.38 -1.08 2.91
CA VAL A 36 14.42 -1.10 1.79
C VAL A 36 12.96 -1.12 2.29
N PRO A 37 12.54 -2.07 3.16
CA PRO A 37 11.19 -2.08 3.72
C PRO A 37 10.79 -0.79 4.44
N ILE A 38 11.74 -0.22 5.20
CA ILE A 38 11.53 1.01 5.97
C ILE A 38 11.18 2.14 5.01
N ILE A 39 12.02 2.38 4.00
CA ILE A 39 11.83 3.48 3.04
C ILE A 39 10.50 3.31 2.30
N ILE A 40 10.19 2.10 1.80
CA ILE A 40 8.98 1.83 1.03
C ILE A 40 7.71 2.10 1.84
N ILE A 41 7.61 1.53 3.05
CA ILE A 41 6.44 1.70 3.91
C ILE A 41 6.29 3.16 4.32
N PHE A 42 7.37 3.83 4.73
CA PHE A 42 7.32 5.24 5.14
C PHE A 42 6.89 6.15 3.99
N VAL A 43 7.48 6.02 2.80
CA VAL A 43 7.11 6.83 1.64
C VAL A 43 5.62 6.65 1.29
N ASN A 44 5.14 5.41 1.29
CA ASN A 44 3.75 5.11 0.97
C ASN A 44 2.77 5.67 2.02
N VAL A 45 3.05 5.47 3.30
CA VAL A 45 2.23 5.94 4.42
C VAL A 45 2.21 7.47 4.50
N ILE A 46 3.38 8.12 4.39
CA ILE A 46 3.50 9.59 4.41
C ILE A 46 2.78 10.20 3.23
N SER A 47 2.97 9.67 2.01
CA SER A 47 2.30 10.18 0.81
C SER A 47 0.78 10.19 0.97
N LYS A 48 0.21 9.10 1.50
CA LYS A 48 -1.23 9.02 1.78
C LYS A 48 -1.65 9.99 2.86
N LYS A 49 -0.86 10.18 3.93
CA LYS A 49 -1.17 11.15 5.00
C LYS A 49 -1.24 12.57 4.42
N ILE A 50 -0.25 12.96 3.62
CA ILE A 50 -0.24 14.26 2.93
C ILE A 50 -1.47 14.42 2.03
N ALA A 51 -1.76 13.41 1.20
CA ALA A 51 -2.94 13.44 0.32
C ALA A 51 -4.25 13.52 1.11
N SER A 52 -4.37 12.79 2.22
CA SER A 52 -5.58 12.78 3.03
C SER A 52 -5.90 14.14 3.64
N GLU A 53 -4.87 14.90 4.04
CA GLU A 53 -5.07 16.27 4.53
C GLU A 53 -5.58 17.20 3.43
N PHE A 54 -5.09 17.05 2.20
CA PHE A 54 -5.59 17.79 1.04
C PHE A 54 -7.08 17.49 0.77
N PHE A 55 -7.48 16.22 0.88
CA PHE A 55 -8.86 15.77 0.71
C PHE A 55 -9.74 15.91 1.96
N ASN A 56 -9.20 16.43 3.07
CA ASN A 56 -9.90 16.59 4.35
C ASN A 56 -10.49 15.26 4.87
N ILE A 57 -9.69 14.20 4.78
CA ILE A 57 -10.00 12.85 5.26
C ILE A 57 -8.99 12.51 6.34
N LYS A 58 -9.44 11.93 7.46
CA LYS A 58 -8.56 11.36 8.47
C LYS A 58 -8.31 9.90 8.10
N ILE A 59 -7.05 9.54 7.88
CA ILE A 59 -6.68 8.15 7.61
C ILE A 59 -5.93 7.54 8.79
N GLU A 60 -6.17 6.26 9.03
CA GLU A 60 -5.42 5.46 10.00
C GLU A 60 -4.98 4.15 9.33
N HIS A 61 -3.68 3.88 9.33
CA HIS A 61 -3.17 2.64 8.77
C HIS A 61 -3.31 1.46 9.75
N LYS A 62 -3.68 0.30 9.21
CA LYS A 62 -3.83 -0.97 9.93
C LYS A 62 -3.29 -2.10 9.06
N SER A 63 -3.09 -3.27 9.65
CA SER A 63 -2.82 -4.47 8.84
C SER A 63 -4.00 -4.77 7.93
N TRP A 64 -3.72 -5.36 6.76
CA TRP A 64 -4.78 -5.82 5.87
C TRP A 64 -5.63 -6.89 6.57
N GLU A 65 -6.92 -6.61 6.74
CA GLU A 65 -7.84 -7.46 7.47
C GLU A 65 -8.91 -8.05 6.55
N VAL A 66 -9.24 -9.31 6.78
CA VAL A 66 -10.35 -10.00 6.10
C VAL A 66 -11.36 -10.44 7.16
N GLN A 67 -12.59 -9.93 7.04
CA GLN A 67 -13.68 -10.27 7.95
C GLN A 67 -14.67 -11.28 7.36
N ARG A 68 -14.89 -11.26 6.04
CA ARG A 68 -15.83 -12.18 5.38
C ARG A 68 -15.08 -13.40 4.85
N PHE A 69 -15.63 -14.58 5.11
CA PHE A 69 -15.12 -15.84 4.58
C PHE A 69 -16.23 -16.55 3.79
N GLY A 70 -15.96 -16.94 2.54
CA GLY A 70 -16.92 -17.64 1.68
C GLY A 70 -17.96 -16.75 0.99
N TRP A 71 -18.96 -17.38 0.36
CA TRP A 71 -19.91 -16.73 -0.56
C TRP A 71 -21.11 -16.07 0.13
N TYR A 72 -21.55 -16.60 1.28
CA TYR A 72 -22.77 -16.13 1.95
C TYR A 72 -22.54 -14.87 2.79
N HIS A 73 -23.49 -13.93 2.75
CA HIS A 73 -23.41 -12.67 3.51
C HIS A 73 -23.28 -12.89 5.04
N ARG A 74 -23.81 -14.00 5.55
CA ARG A 74 -23.77 -14.37 6.97
C ARG A 74 -22.42 -14.95 7.42
N SER A 75 -21.56 -15.34 6.48
CA SER A 75 -20.26 -15.93 6.78
C SER A 75 -19.23 -14.85 7.09
N LYS A 76 -19.38 -14.24 8.27
CA LYS A 76 -18.47 -13.24 8.82
C LYS A 76 -17.74 -13.82 10.03
N LEU A 77 -16.44 -13.58 10.11
CA LEU A 77 -15.66 -13.85 11.31
C LEU A 77 -16.07 -12.89 12.42
N LYS A 78 -16.15 -13.40 13.65
CA LYS A 78 -16.48 -12.58 14.83
C LYS A 78 -15.44 -11.47 15.08
N LYS A 79 -14.19 -11.73 14.70
CA LYS A 79 -13.09 -10.76 14.73
C LYS A 79 -12.40 -10.75 13.36
N PRO A 80 -12.02 -9.58 12.83
CA PRO A 80 -11.27 -9.51 11.58
C PRO A 80 -9.95 -10.25 11.72
N PHE A 81 -9.61 -11.05 10.71
CA PHE A 81 -8.36 -11.78 10.69
C PHE A 81 -7.27 -10.93 10.02
N PRO A 82 -6.09 -10.76 10.63
CA PRO A 82 -5.01 -9.91 10.12
C PRO A 82 -4.26 -10.63 8.98
N PHE A 83 -4.91 -10.70 7.83
CA PHE A 83 -4.44 -11.39 6.64
C PHE A 83 -3.11 -10.80 6.14
N GLY A 84 -2.89 -9.49 6.28
CA GLY A 84 -1.66 -8.81 5.90
C GLY A 84 -0.42 -9.25 6.67
N LEU A 85 -0.57 -9.91 7.82
CA LEU A 85 0.57 -10.49 8.54
C LEU A 85 0.81 -11.94 8.12
N VAL A 86 -0.27 -12.70 8.03
CA VAL A 86 -0.22 -14.15 7.92
C VAL A 86 -0.03 -14.60 6.48
N PHE A 87 -0.79 -14.01 5.55
CA PHE A 87 -0.76 -14.42 4.14
C PHE A 87 0.63 -14.21 3.53
N PRO A 88 1.29 -13.06 3.73
CA PRO A 88 2.59 -12.86 3.11
C PRO A 88 3.67 -13.84 3.56
N VAL A 89 3.70 -14.14 4.86
CA VAL A 89 4.64 -15.09 5.45
C VAL A 89 4.38 -16.51 4.99
N ILE A 90 3.12 -16.97 5.04
CA ILE A 90 2.76 -18.34 4.64
C ILE A 90 3.09 -18.58 3.18
N ILE A 91 2.73 -17.65 2.29
CA ILE A 91 3.00 -17.79 0.86
C ILE A 91 4.50 -17.74 0.57
N ALA A 92 5.26 -16.88 1.24
CA ALA A 92 6.71 -16.85 1.09
C ALA A 92 7.33 -18.19 1.50
N ILE A 93 6.90 -18.80 2.61
CA ILE A 93 7.41 -20.10 3.07
C ILE A 93 7.01 -21.23 2.12
N LEU A 94 5.72 -21.32 1.75
CA LEU A 94 5.21 -22.38 0.86
C LEU A 94 5.81 -22.32 -0.54
N SER A 95 6.14 -21.12 -1.00
CA SER A 95 6.78 -20.90 -2.30
C SER A 95 8.31 -20.94 -2.23
N LEU A 96 8.90 -21.25 -1.07
CA LEU A 96 10.35 -21.22 -0.82
C LEU A 96 11.00 -19.88 -1.23
N GLY A 97 10.25 -18.79 -1.06
CA GLY A 97 10.66 -17.41 -1.38
C GLY A 97 10.57 -17.02 -2.85
N THR A 98 10.03 -17.88 -3.72
CA THR A 98 9.80 -17.52 -5.14
C THR A 98 8.69 -16.50 -5.31
N ILE A 99 7.61 -16.61 -4.52
CA ILE A 99 6.51 -15.66 -4.51
C ILE A 99 6.61 -14.85 -3.21
N LYS A 100 6.85 -13.55 -3.36
CA LYS A 100 6.95 -12.59 -2.27
C LYS A 100 5.76 -11.62 -2.32
N PRO A 101 4.57 -12.03 -1.82
CA PRO A 101 3.44 -11.10 -1.72
C PRO A 101 3.74 -10.02 -0.70
N LEU A 102 3.40 -8.78 -1.04
CA LEU A 102 3.72 -7.60 -0.22
C LEU A 102 2.45 -6.82 0.17
N THR A 103 1.32 -7.53 0.30
CA THR A 103 0.04 -6.99 0.77
C THR A 103 0.00 -6.94 2.30
N LEU A 104 0.66 -5.94 2.89
CA LEU A 104 0.84 -5.85 4.35
C LEU A 104 -0.19 -4.94 5.03
N MET A 105 -0.37 -3.75 4.48
CA MET A 105 -1.11 -2.66 5.11
C MET A 105 -2.29 -2.21 4.28
N GLN A 106 -3.32 -1.76 4.98
CA GLN A 106 -4.44 -1.00 4.43
C GLN A 106 -4.64 0.27 5.28
N PHE A 107 -5.44 1.21 4.79
CA PHE A 107 -5.88 2.34 5.60
C PHE A 107 -7.41 2.36 5.79
N ASP A 108 -7.86 2.72 6.98
CA ASP A 108 -9.24 3.12 7.20
C ASP A 108 -9.34 4.64 7.07
N TYR A 109 -10.55 5.14 6.84
CA TYR A 109 -10.81 6.56 6.66
C TYR A 109 -12.01 7.02 7.49
N GLU A 110 -11.91 8.22 8.04
CA GLU A 110 -12.94 8.90 8.80
C GLU A 110 -13.10 10.33 8.28
N ASN A 111 -14.30 10.89 8.45
CA ASN A 111 -14.55 12.28 8.14
C ASN A 111 -13.75 13.19 9.10
N MET A 112 -13.20 14.29 8.58
CA MET A 112 -12.73 15.41 9.40
C MET A 112 -13.82 16.49 9.48
N PRO A 113 -14.76 16.42 10.43
CA PRO A 113 -15.91 17.33 10.48
C PRO A 113 -15.47 18.80 10.62
N GLU A 114 -14.48 19.09 11.46
CA GLU A 114 -14.01 20.45 11.76
C GLU A 114 -13.51 21.21 10.52
N LYS A 115 -12.70 20.58 9.66
CA LYS A 115 -12.16 21.20 8.44
C LYS A 115 -13.20 21.31 7.32
N ARG A 116 -14.19 20.43 7.30
CA ARG A 116 -15.24 20.43 6.26
C ARG A 116 -16.34 21.45 6.57
N MET A 117 -16.72 21.62 7.84
CA MET A 117 -17.67 22.64 8.28
C MET A 117 -17.18 24.08 8.01
N LEU A 118 -15.87 24.32 8.05
CA LEU A 118 -15.30 25.63 7.65
C LEU A 118 -15.44 25.91 6.14
N LYS A 119 -15.46 24.87 5.30
CA LYS A 119 -15.76 24.97 3.86
C LYS A 119 -17.27 25.02 3.55
N GLU A 120 -18.14 24.59 4.47
CA GLU A 120 -19.60 24.70 4.30
C GLU A 120 -20.08 26.16 4.17
N ARG A 121 -19.30 27.13 4.66
CA ARG A 121 -19.57 28.57 4.52
C ARG A 121 -18.97 29.21 3.25
N GLY A 122 -18.39 28.43 2.33
CA GLY A 122 -17.78 28.89 1.08
C GLY A 122 -18.04 27.96 -0.13
N LEU A 123 -17.53 28.36 -1.31
CA LEU A 123 -17.82 27.90 -2.69
C LEU A 123 -17.92 26.38 -2.99
N LYS A 124 -17.63 25.46 -2.06
CA LYS A 124 -17.77 24.01 -2.29
C LYS A 124 -18.44 23.31 -1.10
N ARG A 125 -19.74 23.00 -1.26
CA ARG A 125 -20.53 22.10 -0.41
C ARG A 125 -20.08 20.64 -0.62
N LYS A 126 -19.37 20.05 0.34
CA LYS A 126 -19.27 18.58 0.49
C LYS A 126 -19.41 18.23 1.98
N SER A 127 -20.57 17.74 2.38
CA SER A 127 -20.84 17.24 3.73
C SER A 127 -20.29 15.83 3.95
N GLU A 128 -20.18 15.03 2.89
CA GLU A 128 -19.81 13.61 2.93
C GLU A 128 -18.50 13.31 2.19
N ILE A 129 -17.85 12.19 2.54
CA ILE A 129 -16.65 11.71 1.83
C ILE A 129 -17.10 11.16 0.49
N ASN A 130 -16.50 11.65 -0.60
CA ASN A 130 -16.72 11.03 -1.90
C ASN A 130 -15.76 9.85 -2.06
N ASP A 131 -16.22 8.77 -2.69
CA ASP A 131 -15.38 7.60 -2.99
C ASP A 131 -14.16 7.98 -3.82
N SER A 132 -14.30 9.00 -4.69
CA SER A 132 -13.18 9.57 -5.44
C SER A 132 -12.07 10.10 -4.54
N ASP A 133 -12.40 10.74 -3.42
CA ASP A 133 -11.43 11.38 -2.53
C ASP A 133 -10.56 10.31 -1.83
N ILE A 134 -11.18 9.17 -1.49
CA ILE A 134 -10.50 7.98 -0.95
C ILE A 134 -9.64 7.32 -2.03
N GLY A 135 -10.20 7.15 -3.24
CA GLY A 135 -9.49 6.60 -4.39
C GLY A 135 -8.25 7.42 -4.74
N PHE A 136 -8.36 8.75 -4.82
CA PHE A 136 -7.21 9.61 -5.08
C PHE A 136 -6.18 9.59 -3.95
N THR A 137 -6.61 9.45 -2.69
CA THR A 137 -5.67 9.24 -1.57
C THR A 137 -4.86 7.95 -1.76
N ALA A 138 -5.50 6.85 -2.18
CA ALA A 138 -4.81 5.61 -2.54
C ALA A 138 -3.87 5.80 -3.75
N PHE A 139 -4.30 6.52 -4.79
CA PHE A 139 -3.49 6.85 -5.97
C PHE A 139 -2.17 7.54 -5.60
N TRP A 140 -2.19 8.51 -4.68
CA TRP A 140 -0.95 9.18 -4.22
C TRP A 140 0.05 8.20 -3.60
N GLY A 141 -0.45 7.22 -2.84
CA GLY A 141 0.38 6.12 -2.34
C GLY A 141 1.07 5.33 -3.45
N PHE A 142 0.35 5.00 -4.53
CA PHE A 142 0.92 4.30 -5.69
C PHE A 142 1.89 5.17 -6.50
N ALA A 143 1.54 6.45 -6.71
CA ALA A 143 2.37 7.39 -7.44
C ALA A 143 3.71 7.63 -6.72
N SER A 144 3.70 7.77 -5.39
CA SER A 144 4.93 7.94 -4.61
C SER A 144 5.88 6.75 -4.71
N LEU A 145 5.35 5.53 -4.81
CA LEU A 145 6.15 4.31 -5.00
C LEU A 145 6.76 4.23 -6.42
N LEU A 146 6.03 4.65 -7.45
CA LEU A 146 6.57 4.76 -8.81
C LEU A 146 7.71 5.79 -8.88
N VAL A 147 7.52 6.95 -8.24
CA VAL A 147 8.56 7.98 -8.14
C VAL A 147 9.77 7.46 -7.36
N LEU A 148 9.55 6.79 -6.23
CA LEU A 148 10.61 6.17 -5.43
C LEU A 148 11.38 5.13 -6.26
N SER A 149 10.68 4.30 -7.02
CA SER A 149 11.31 3.31 -7.90
C SER A 149 12.19 3.97 -8.96
N LEU A 150 11.72 5.06 -9.57
CA LEU A 150 12.49 5.80 -10.57
C LEU A 150 13.76 6.40 -9.95
N ILE A 151 13.64 7.04 -8.78
CA ILE A 151 14.78 7.62 -8.05
C ILE A 151 15.78 6.52 -7.68
N ALA A 152 15.31 5.39 -7.16
CA ALA A 152 16.16 4.26 -6.80
C ALA A 152 16.92 3.69 -8.01
N ALA A 153 16.25 3.57 -9.17
CA ALA A 153 16.89 3.14 -10.41
C ALA A 153 17.99 4.12 -10.86
N LEU A 154 17.73 5.44 -10.78
CA LEU A 154 18.73 6.48 -11.11
C LEU A 154 19.94 6.45 -10.16
N LEU A 155 19.72 6.12 -8.88
CA LEU A 155 20.77 5.96 -7.88
C LEU A 155 21.48 4.60 -7.93
N LYS A 156 21.14 3.74 -8.91
CA LYS A 156 21.66 2.37 -9.04
C LYS A 156 21.43 1.52 -7.78
N PHE A 157 20.27 1.70 -7.13
CA PHE A 157 19.84 0.88 -5.99
C PHE A 157 18.70 -0.06 -6.44
N PRO A 158 19.04 -1.22 -7.03
CA PRO A 158 18.09 -2.05 -7.76
C PRO A 158 17.04 -2.71 -6.88
N GLU A 159 17.39 -3.07 -5.65
CA GLU A 159 16.48 -3.73 -4.73
C GLU A 159 15.39 -2.78 -4.26
N LEU A 160 15.74 -1.52 -3.95
CA LEU A 160 14.77 -0.50 -3.61
C LEU A 160 13.82 -0.21 -4.78
N ALA A 161 14.32 -0.12 -6.01
CA ALA A 161 13.49 0.07 -7.20
C ALA A 161 12.51 -1.08 -7.38
N THR A 162 13.04 -2.29 -7.38
CA THR A 162 12.29 -3.54 -7.61
C THR A 162 11.22 -3.75 -6.55
N TYR A 163 11.56 -3.68 -5.27
CA TYR A 163 10.60 -3.90 -4.19
C TYR A 163 9.56 -2.77 -4.07
N SER A 164 9.87 -1.54 -4.50
CA SER A 164 8.87 -0.44 -4.55
C SER A 164 7.76 -0.76 -5.55
N ILE A 165 8.12 -1.25 -6.74
CA ILE A 165 7.14 -1.67 -7.75
C ILE A 165 6.37 -2.90 -7.28
N PHE A 166 7.06 -3.93 -6.78
CA PHE A 166 6.37 -5.13 -6.30
C PHE A 166 5.39 -4.84 -5.16
N TYR A 167 5.78 -4.01 -4.19
CA TYR A 167 4.90 -3.60 -3.10
C TYR A 167 3.65 -2.89 -3.64
N GLY A 168 3.81 -1.94 -4.56
CA GLY A 168 2.67 -1.25 -5.17
C GLY A 168 1.80 -2.18 -6.03
N ALA A 169 2.40 -3.07 -6.83
CA ALA A 169 1.67 -4.01 -7.69
C ALA A 169 0.78 -4.96 -6.88
N TRP A 170 1.30 -5.50 -5.77
CA TRP A 170 0.52 -6.35 -4.86
C TRP A 170 -0.63 -5.61 -4.20
N ASN A 171 -0.42 -4.36 -3.78
CA ASN A 171 -1.48 -3.54 -3.18
C ASN A 171 -2.48 -2.97 -4.19
N LEU A 172 -2.18 -2.99 -5.49
CA LEU A 172 -3.04 -2.50 -6.57
C LEU A 172 -4.16 -3.48 -6.94
N VAL A 173 -4.03 -4.75 -6.53
CA VAL A 173 -5.06 -5.77 -6.72
C VAL A 173 -6.37 -5.33 -6.04
N PRO A 174 -7.51 -5.29 -6.76
CA PRO A 174 -8.78 -4.83 -6.21
C PRO A 174 -9.46 -5.94 -5.39
N TYR A 175 -8.84 -6.30 -4.27
CA TYR A 175 -9.32 -7.35 -3.38
C TYR A 175 -9.43 -6.87 -1.92
N GLY A 176 -10.58 -7.15 -1.30
CA GLY A 176 -10.88 -6.72 0.08
C GLY A 176 -10.79 -5.19 0.23
N ASN A 177 -10.20 -4.75 1.33
CA ASN A 177 -9.98 -3.32 1.65
C ASN A 177 -8.58 -2.80 1.28
N LEU A 178 -7.86 -3.51 0.41
CA LEU A 178 -6.59 -3.03 -0.14
C LEU A 178 -6.78 -1.72 -0.91
N ASP A 179 -5.68 -1.00 -1.09
CA ASP A 179 -5.71 0.32 -1.71
C ASP A 179 -6.11 0.28 -3.18
N GLY A 180 -5.80 -0.82 -3.86
CA GLY A 180 -6.28 -1.13 -5.20
C GLY A 180 -7.80 -1.12 -5.29
N SER A 181 -8.49 -1.72 -4.31
CA SER A 181 -9.96 -1.70 -4.27
C SER A 181 -10.50 -0.28 -4.13
N LYS A 182 -9.91 0.52 -3.24
CA LYS A 182 -10.34 1.91 -3.03
C LYS A 182 -10.14 2.77 -4.27
N LEU A 183 -9.01 2.58 -4.96
CA LEU A 183 -8.75 3.26 -6.22
C LEU A 183 -9.72 2.79 -7.31
N PHE A 184 -9.98 1.49 -7.41
CA PHE A 184 -10.91 0.91 -8.38
C PHE A 184 -12.34 1.43 -8.20
N PHE A 185 -12.86 1.40 -6.98
CA PHE A 185 -14.22 1.88 -6.69
C PHE A 185 -14.32 3.41 -6.66
N GLY A 186 -13.25 4.13 -6.32
CA GLY A 186 -13.23 5.59 -6.35
C GLY A 186 -13.08 6.19 -7.75
N SER A 187 -12.26 5.55 -8.62
CA SER A 187 -12.05 5.95 -10.02
C SER A 187 -11.44 4.80 -10.82
N ILE A 188 -12.29 4.06 -11.54
CA ILE A 188 -11.85 2.96 -12.42
C ILE A 188 -10.81 3.43 -13.45
N MET A 189 -10.95 4.63 -13.99
CA MET A 189 -10.00 5.19 -14.96
C MET A 189 -8.62 5.39 -14.33
N SER A 190 -8.56 5.97 -13.13
CA SER A 190 -7.30 6.16 -12.41
C SER A 190 -6.67 4.81 -12.03
N TRP A 191 -7.49 3.81 -11.68
CA TRP A 191 -7.01 2.46 -11.42
C TRP A 191 -6.38 1.84 -12.68
N ILE A 192 -7.07 1.86 -13.83
CA ILE A 192 -6.57 1.34 -15.11
C ILE A 192 -5.24 2.03 -15.48
N THR A 193 -5.19 3.36 -15.40
CA THR A 193 -3.95 4.11 -15.68
C THR A 193 -2.82 3.67 -14.75
N THR A 194 -3.10 3.49 -13.46
CA THR A 194 -2.09 3.04 -12.49
C THR A 194 -1.60 1.62 -12.81
N VAL A 195 -2.51 0.71 -13.17
CA VAL A 195 -2.14 -0.65 -13.60
C VAL A 195 -1.20 -0.61 -14.80
N ILE A 196 -1.53 0.17 -15.83
CA ILE A 196 -0.69 0.32 -17.02
C ILE A 196 0.70 0.87 -16.64
N LEU A 197 0.77 1.89 -15.78
CA LEU A 197 2.04 2.45 -15.32
C LEU A 197 2.89 1.43 -14.56
N TYR A 198 2.28 0.62 -13.68
CA TYR A 198 3.00 -0.45 -12.97
C TYR A 198 3.46 -1.56 -13.92
N LEU A 199 2.68 -1.93 -14.94
CA LEU A 199 3.09 -2.91 -15.95
C LEU A 199 4.28 -2.41 -16.77
N ILE A 200 4.26 -1.13 -17.20
CA ILE A 200 5.39 -0.51 -17.90
C ILE A 200 6.63 -0.51 -17.00
N ALA A 201 6.47 -0.09 -15.74
CA ALA A 201 7.59 0.02 -14.82
C ALA A 201 8.18 -1.37 -14.47
N LEU A 202 7.35 -2.41 -14.32
CA LEU A 202 7.80 -3.80 -14.22
C LEU A 202 8.59 -4.23 -15.47
N ALA A 203 8.07 -3.97 -16.67
CA ALA A 203 8.76 -4.32 -17.92
C ALA A 203 10.13 -3.63 -18.04
N LEU A 204 10.22 -2.36 -17.64
CA LEU A 204 11.49 -1.62 -17.64
C LEU A 204 12.51 -2.20 -16.65
N ILE A 205 12.08 -2.57 -15.43
CA ILE A 205 12.95 -3.23 -14.45
C ILE A 205 13.45 -4.56 -14.99
N VAL A 206 12.56 -5.38 -15.57
CA VAL A 206 12.91 -6.66 -16.17
C VAL A 206 13.96 -6.47 -17.27
N ILE A 207 13.77 -5.51 -18.18
CA ILE A 207 14.74 -5.20 -19.24
C ILE A 207 16.09 -4.76 -18.66
N LEU A 208 16.09 -3.82 -17.70
CA LEU A 208 17.32 -3.23 -17.13
C LEU A 208 18.16 -4.23 -16.32
N TYR A 209 17.56 -5.27 -15.75
CA TYR A 209 18.27 -6.24 -14.91
C TYR A 209 18.50 -7.60 -15.57
N LEU A 210 17.85 -7.90 -16.70
CA LEU A 210 18.16 -9.07 -17.53
C LEU A 210 19.17 -8.76 -18.65
N SER A 211 19.40 -7.49 -18.98
CA SER A 211 20.44 -7.02 -19.91
C SER A 211 21.79 -6.81 -19.22
#